data_AF-A0A2V2W5T6-F1
#
_entry.id   AF-A0A2V2W5T6-F1
#
_cell.length_a   1.000
_cell.length_b   1.000
_cell.length_c   1.000
_cell.angle_alpha   90.00
_cell.angle_beta   90.00
_cell.angle_gamma   90.00
#
_symmetry.space_group_name_H-M   'P 1'
#
loop_
_entity.id
_entity.type
_entity.pdbx_description
1 polymer ?
#
loop_
_entity_poly.entity_id
_entity_poly.type
_entity_poly.pdbx_seq_one_letter_code
_entity_poly.pdbx_strand_id
1 'polypeptide(L)'
;MATPQDERTIPLQQVNVPVLNLEWIKSRLNPATLERVMQVWGLVGRSPFPPSSSGKAREGSRRISAAGARLLKEAGIIEDSFSARTGGWIIPFSVVKEKTTGLRRRIAWPRDKNRDDPYEANVSLLHISHYLPPVMAEAASCLDVRSSFIVSLPRETRHPFRCRVEDGTLVELTRLPMGYKAGQEILQIIIIISSCRGDGGSLPLGCTSIGVRRRLDR
;
A
#
# COMPACT_ATOMS: atom_id res chain seq x y z
N MET A 1 5.31 -18.74 -1.93
CA MET A 1 5.52 -18.11 -0.61
C MET A 1 6.89 -18.54 -0.09
N ALA A 2 7.58 -17.70 0.69
CA ALA A 2 8.85 -18.09 1.29
C ALA A 2 8.64 -19.24 2.28
N THR A 3 9.59 -20.18 2.32
CA THR A 3 9.66 -21.23 3.34
C THR A 3 10.18 -20.65 4.67
N PRO A 4 9.99 -21.33 5.82
CA PRO A 4 10.60 -20.91 7.07
C PRO A 4 12.13 -20.76 6.99
N GLN A 5 12.79 -21.57 6.14
CA GLN A 5 14.22 -21.47 5.89
C GLN A 5 14.57 -20.19 5.13
N ASP A 6 13.84 -19.88 4.06
CA ASP A 6 13.97 -18.61 3.34
C ASP A 6 13.76 -17.42 4.29
N GLU A 7 12.87 -17.58 5.26
CA GLU A 7 12.59 -16.54 6.25
C GLU A 7 13.74 -16.25 7.21
N ARG A 8 14.72 -17.16 7.30
CA ARG A 8 15.95 -17.00 8.09
C ARG A 8 17.11 -16.55 7.23
N THR A 9 17.22 -17.03 6.00
CA THR A 9 18.41 -16.84 5.15
C THR A 9 18.32 -15.64 4.22
N ILE A 10 17.12 -15.33 3.71
CA ILE A 10 16.95 -14.24 2.74
C ILE A 10 16.70 -12.94 3.50
N PRO A 11 17.42 -11.85 3.24
CA PRO A 11 17.20 -10.62 3.96
C PRO A 11 15.82 -10.00 3.65
N LEU A 12 15.20 -9.42 4.68
CA LEU A 12 14.01 -8.59 4.49
C LEU A 12 14.35 -7.41 3.61
N GLN A 13 13.39 -7.04 2.76
CA GLN A 13 13.54 -5.84 1.99
C GLN A 13 13.33 -4.62 2.88
N GLN A 14 14.40 -3.90 3.15
CA GLN A 14 14.36 -2.59 3.76
C GLN A 14 13.80 -1.56 2.77
N VAL A 15 12.92 -0.70 3.27
CA VAL A 15 12.37 0.43 2.53
C VAL A 15 12.74 1.68 3.31
N ASN A 16 13.88 2.27 2.97
CA ASN A 16 14.32 3.54 3.54
C ASN A 16 13.78 4.69 2.69
N VAL A 17 12.46 4.92 2.75
CA VAL A 17 11.80 5.98 1.98
C VAL A 17 11.10 6.93 2.94
N PRO A 18 11.29 8.26 2.78
CA PRO A 18 10.59 9.24 3.59
C PRO A 18 9.07 9.03 3.56
N VAL A 19 8.43 9.33 4.68
CA VAL A 19 6.96 9.46 4.74
C VAL A 19 6.54 10.59 3.82
N LEU A 20 5.53 10.34 2.99
CA LEU A 20 4.84 11.38 2.25
C LEU A 20 3.85 12.10 3.15
N ASN A 21 3.94 13.43 3.21
CA ASN A 21 3.04 14.26 3.99
C ASN A 21 1.66 14.33 3.31
N LEU A 22 0.66 13.67 3.88
CA LEU A 22 -0.70 13.63 3.32
C LEU A 22 -1.39 15.01 3.35
N GLU A 23 -1.15 15.84 4.37
CA GLU A 23 -1.74 17.18 4.46
C GLU A 23 -1.23 18.09 3.34
N TRP A 24 0.07 17.97 3.00
CA TRP A 24 0.62 18.66 1.85
C TRP A 24 -0.06 18.24 0.54
N ILE A 25 -0.37 16.95 0.37
CA ILE A 25 -1.09 16.45 -0.81
C ILE A 25 -2.50 17.02 -0.87
N LYS A 26 -3.24 16.96 0.24
CA LYS A 26 -4.62 17.45 0.33
C LYS A 26 -4.72 18.93 -0.07
N SER A 27 -3.75 19.75 0.33
CA SER A 27 -3.71 21.18 0.00
C SER A 27 -3.60 21.50 -1.50
N ARG A 28 -3.23 20.53 -2.33
CA ARG A 28 -3.01 20.71 -3.78
C ARG A 28 -4.09 20.09 -4.65
N LEU A 29 -5.10 19.49 -4.03
CA LEU A 29 -6.19 18.83 -4.73
C LEU A 29 -7.29 19.82 -5.09
N ASN A 30 -7.84 19.68 -6.31
CA ASN A 30 -9.11 20.31 -6.62
C ASN A 30 -10.23 19.66 -5.75
N PRO A 31 -11.36 20.35 -5.51
CA PRO A 31 -12.40 19.86 -4.61
C PRO A 31 -12.94 18.46 -4.95
N ALA A 32 -13.20 18.17 -6.22
CA ALA A 32 -13.74 16.87 -6.64
C ALA A 32 -12.76 15.71 -6.39
N THR A 33 -11.46 15.94 -6.65
CA THR A 33 -10.42 14.93 -6.38
C THR A 33 -10.16 14.77 -4.89
N LEU A 34 -10.22 15.87 -4.12
CA LEU A 34 -10.11 15.82 -2.67
C LEU A 34 -11.25 15.02 -2.05
N GLU A 35 -12.49 15.25 -2.49
CA GLU A 35 -13.66 14.49 -2.04
C GLU A 35 -13.47 12.99 -2.30
N ARG A 36 -13.03 12.62 -3.51
CA ARG A 36 -12.76 11.22 -3.84
C ARG A 36 -11.66 10.62 -2.97
N VAL A 37 -10.57 11.36 -2.73
CA VAL A 37 -9.50 10.93 -1.81
C VAL A 37 -10.07 10.69 -0.42
N MET A 38 -10.90 11.60 0.10
CA MET A 38 -11.50 11.45 1.44
C MET A 38 -12.44 10.24 1.52
N GLN A 39 -13.22 9.97 0.47
CA GLN A 39 -14.07 8.78 0.39
C GLN A 39 -13.23 7.50 0.47
N VAL A 40 -12.19 7.37 -0.36
CA VAL A 40 -11.31 6.20 -0.38
C VAL A 40 -10.50 6.10 0.93
N TRP A 41 -10.05 7.22 1.48
CA TRP A 41 -9.32 7.27 2.74
C TRP A 41 -10.19 6.86 3.94
N GLY A 42 -11.48 7.20 3.92
CA GLY A 42 -12.45 6.76 4.92
C GLY A 42 -12.57 5.23 5.01
N LEU A 43 -12.28 4.51 3.92
CA LEU A 43 -12.29 3.05 3.90
C LEU A 43 -11.09 2.44 4.63
N VAL A 44 -9.93 3.12 4.64
CA VAL A 44 -8.68 2.63 5.23
C VAL A 44 -8.89 2.30 6.72
N GLY A 45 -9.46 3.24 7.46
CA GLY A 45 -9.75 3.08 8.90
C GLY A 45 -11.06 2.39 9.22
N ARG A 46 -11.90 2.08 8.22
CA ARG A 46 -13.19 1.44 8.47
C ARG A 46 -12.98 0.00 8.93
N SER A 47 -13.45 -0.33 10.13
CA SER A 47 -13.58 -1.73 10.55
C SER A 47 -14.62 -2.42 9.65
N PRO A 48 -14.29 -3.57 9.04
CA PRO A 48 -15.28 -4.40 8.33
C PRO A 48 -16.32 -5.01 9.28
N PHE A 49 -16.04 -5.07 10.59
CA PHE A 49 -16.97 -5.60 11.58
C PHE A 49 -17.86 -4.49 12.14
N PRO A 50 -19.19 -4.69 12.21
CA PRO A 50 -20.06 -3.78 12.96
C PRO A 50 -19.64 -3.74 14.43
N PRO A 51 -19.91 -2.64 15.17
CA PRO A 51 -19.51 -2.48 16.57
C PRO A 51 -19.94 -3.61 17.51
N SER A 52 -20.97 -4.38 17.11
CA SER A 52 -21.63 -5.42 17.92
C SER A 52 -21.55 -6.85 17.36
N SER A 53 -20.83 -7.14 16.26
CA SER A 53 -20.68 -8.56 15.87
C SER A 53 -19.54 -9.23 16.63
N SER A 54 -19.88 -10.29 17.37
CA SER A 54 -18.93 -11.28 17.90
C SER A 54 -18.18 -12.06 16.81
N GLY A 55 -18.36 -11.71 15.53
CA GLY A 55 -17.58 -12.19 14.40
C GLY A 55 -16.14 -11.74 14.57
N LYS A 56 -15.38 -12.46 15.40
CA LYS A 56 -13.94 -12.29 15.51
C LYS A 56 -13.38 -12.47 14.10
N ALA A 57 -12.79 -11.42 13.54
CA ALA A 57 -11.75 -11.57 12.55
C ALA A 57 -10.85 -12.71 13.05
N ARG A 58 -10.84 -13.85 12.36
CA ARG A 58 -10.11 -15.01 12.86
C ARG A 58 -8.64 -14.67 12.78
N GLU A 59 -8.02 -14.50 13.94
CA GLU A 59 -6.59 -14.30 14.02
C GLU A 59 -5.90 -15.48 13.31
N GLY A 60 -5.17 -15.19 12.24
CA GLY A 60 -4.43 -16.22 11.51
C GLY A 60 -3.33 -16.84 12.39
N SER A 61 -2.88 -18.06 12.08
CA SER A 61 -1.80 -18.73 12.83
C SER A 61 -0.40 -18.21 12.52
N ARG A 62 -0.21 -17.53 11.38
CA ARG A 62 1.09 -17.00 10.98
C ARG A 62 1.54 -15.86 11.90
N ARG A 63 2.85 -15.78 12.10
CA ARG A 63 3.53 -14.79 12.94
C ARG A 63 4.70 -14.17 12.20
N ILE A 64 5.06 -12.95 12.56
CA ILE A 64 6.33 -12.34 12.13
C ILE A 64 7.44 -12.85 13.06
N SER A 65 8.58 -13.25 12.51
CA SER A 65 9.72 -13.63 13.34
C SER A 65 10.25 -12.48 14.17
N ALA A 66 10.79 -12.74 15.37
CA ALA A 66 11.29 -11.67 16.26
C ALA A 66 12.36 -10.79 15.56
N ALA A 67 13.28 -11.41 14.83
CA ALA A 67 14.29 -10.69 14.04
C ALA A 67 13.66 -9.84 12.92
N GLY A 68 12.63 -10.36 12.26
CA GLY A 68 11.91 -9.62 11.22
C GLY A 68 11.13 -8.44 11.79
N ALA A 69 10.50 -8.62 12.95
CA ALA A 69 9.78 -7.56 13.66
C ALA A 69 10.72 -6.42 14.05
N ARG A 70 11.91 -6.74 14.60
CA ARG A 70 12.92 -5.72 14.92
C ARG A 70 13.30 -4.87 13.71
N LEU A 71 13.60 -5.50 12.57
CA LEU A 71 13.95 -4.78 11.33
C LEU A 71 12.80 -3.92 10.80
N LEU A 72 11.55 -4.38 10.92
CA LEU A 72 10.38 -3.62 10.50
C LEU A 72 10.08 -2.44 11.42
N LYS A 73 10.36 -2.57 12.73
CA LYS A 73 10.28 -1.46 13.70
C LYS A 73 11.33 -0.40 13.42
N GLU A 74 12.59 -0.80 13.21
CA GLU A 74 13.69 0.10 12.83
C GLU A 74 13.38 0.87 11.53
N ALA A 75 12.73 0.22 10.57
CA ALA A 75 12.28 0.85 9.33
C ALA A 75 11.02 1.72 9.49
N GLY A 76 10.42 1.77 10.69
CA GLY A 76 9.17 2.49 10.95
C GLY A 76 8.01 2.00 10.08
N ILE A 77 7.93 0.69 9.81
CA ILE A 77 6.86 0.01 9.05
C ILE A 77 5.83 -0.61 9.99
N ILE A 78 6.26 -1.06 11.18
CA ILE A 78 5.38 -1.54 12.25
C ILE A 78 5.68 -0.82 13.56
N GLU A 79 4.67 -0.72 14.41
CA GLU A 79 4.77 -0.25 15.79
C GLU A 79 4.03 -1.23 16.72
N ASP A 80 4.38 -1.22 18.01
CA ASP A 80 3.63 -1.96 19.02
C ASP A 80 2.22 -1.40 19.16
N SER A 81 1.23 -2.29 19.18
CA SER A 81 -0.17 -1.94 19.32
C SER A 81 -0.63 -2.17 20.75
N PHE A 82 -1.04 -1.09 21.41
CA PHE A 82 -1.49 -1.12 22.81
C PHE A 82 -3.00 -1.26 22.98
N SER A 83 -3.77 -1.25 21.89
CA SER A 83 -5.23 -1.40 21.95
C SER A 83 -5.67 -2.87 21.92
N ALA A 84 -6.50 -3.26 22.89
CA ALA A 84 -7.08 -4.60 22.98
C ALA A 84 -8.08 -4.90 21.84
N ARG A 85 -8.69 -3.88 21.23
CA ARG A 85 -9.68 -4.06 20.16
C ARG A 85 -8.98 -3.97 18.81
N THR A 86 -8.87 -5.11 18.13
CA THR A 86 -8.43 -5.16 16.72
C THR A 86 -9.62 -5.00 15.78
N GLY A 87 -9.46 -4.19 14.74
CA GLY A 87 -10.47 -4.04 13.67
C GLY A 87 -10.27 -5.03 12.53
N GLY A 88 -9.17 -5.79 12.53
CA GLY A 88 -8.85 -6.72 11.45
C GLY A 88 -7.45 -7.32 11.63
N TRP A 89 -7.18 -8.38 10.86
CA TRP A 89 -5.89 -9.06 10.85
C TRP A 89 -5.26 -9.00 9.46
N ILE A 90 -3.95 -8.79 9.43
CA ILE A 90 -3.14 -9.07 8.24
C ILE A 90 -2.55 -10.46 8.38
N ILE A 91 -2.38 -11.13 7.24
CA ILE A 91 -1.64 -12.39 7.19
C ILE A 91 -0.17 -12.02 6.94
N PRO A 92 0.74 -12.16 7.92
CA PRO A 92 2.14 -12.00 7.67
C PRO A 92 2.62 -13.19 6.85
N PHE A 93 2.94 -12.98 5.58
CA PHE A 93 3.70 -13.94 4.79
C PHE A 93 4.81 -13.23 4.04
N SER A 94 5.93 -13.94 3.90
CA SER A 94 7.05 -13.48 3.11
C SER A 94 6.89 -13.89 1.64
N VAL A 95 7.03 -12.93 0.73
CA VAL A 95 7.24 -13.20 -0.71
C VAL A 95 8.71 -12.98 -1.03
N VAL A 96 9.37 -14.00 -1.56
CA VAL A 96 10.72 -13.89 -2.11
C VAL A 96 10.60 -13.26 -3.50
N LYS A 97 11.32 -12.16 -3.73
CA LYS A 97 11.46 -11.50 -5.02
C LYS A 97 12.94 -11.46 -5.37
N GLU A 98 13.26 -11.83 -6.61
CA GLU A 98 14.58 -11.66 -7.16
C GLU A 98 14.86 -10.18 -7.46
N LYS A 99 16.08 -9.74 -7.18
CA LYS A 99 16.57 -8.40 -7.52
C LYS A 99 17.99 -8.50 -8.05
N THR A 100 18.42 -7.44 -8.72
CA THR A 100 19.81 -7.24 -9.16
C THR A 100 20.84 -7.38 -8.02
N THR A 101 20.44 -7.08 -6.78
CA THR A 101 21.29 -7.20 -5.58
C THR A 101 21.03 -8.50 -4.79
N GLY A 102 20.43 -9.52 -5.41
CA GLY A 102 20.07 -10.79 -4.77
C GLY A 102 18.62 -10.89 -4.28
N LEU A 103 18.26 -12.04 -3.71
CA LEU A 103 16.90 -12.34 -3.23
C LEU A 103 16.51 -11.44 -2.06
N ARG A 104 15.25 -10.99 -2.05
CA ARG A 104 14.67 -10.18 -0.96
C ARG A 104 13.28 -10.66 -0.59
N ARG A 105 12.94 -10.61 0.70
CA ARG A 105 11.58 -10.93 1.18
C ARG A 105 10.74 -9.69 1.45
N ARG A 106 9.43 -9.76 1.16
CA ARG A 106 8.43 -8.72 1.49
C ARG A 106 7.36 -9.30 2.40
N ILE A 107 6.92 -8.53 3.39
CA ILE A 107 5.88 -8.94 4.33
C ILE A 107 4.58 -8.17 4.05
N ALA A 108 3.47 -8.85 4.33
CA ALA A 108 2.10 -8.37 4.47
C ALA A 108 1.21 -8.53 3.24
N TRP A 109 0.07 -9.16 3.48
CA TRP A 109 -1.09 -9.13 2.62
C TRP A 109 -2.33 -8.94 3.49
N PRO A 110 -3.07 -7.84 3.30
CA PRO A 110 -4.28 -7.56 4.08
C PRO A 110 -5.47 -8.37 3.53
N ARG A 111 -5.38 -9.71 3.52
CA ARG A 111 -6.39 -10.60 2.90
C ARG A 111 -7.79 -10.31 3.39
N ASP A 112 -7.96 -10.33 4.70
CA ASP A 112 -9.28 -10.28 5.32
C ASP A 112 -9.86 -8.88 5.14
N LYS A 113 -9.05 -7.84 5.38
CA LYS A 113 -9.41 -6.46 5.06
C LYS A 113 -9.79 -6.29 3.59
N ASN A 114 -9.05 -6.85 2.63
CA ASN A 114 -9.40 -6.75 1.21
C ASN A 114 -10.71 -7.46 0.85
N ARG A 115 -11.00 -8.59 1.49
CA ARG A 115 -12.22 -9.37 1.28
C ARG A 115 -13.45 -8.59 1.75
N ASP A 116 -13.34 -7.95 2.91
CA ASP A 116 -14.49 -7.33 3.58
C ASP A 116 -14.64 -5.83 3.30
N ASP A 117 -13.64 -5.21 2.67
CA ASP A 117 -13.71 -3.82 2.25
C ASP A 117 -14.68 -3.70 1.05
N PRO A 118 -15.66 -2.79 1.06
CA PRO A 118 -16.61 -2.62 -0.04
C PRO A 118 -16.00 -1.90 -1.27
N TYR A 119 -14.74 -1.46 -1.20
CA TYR A 119 -14.09 -0.72 -2.27
C TYR A 119 -14.07 -1.50 -3.59
N GLU A 120 -14.67 -0.94 -4.63
CA GLU A 120 -14.45 -1.39 -6.01
C GLU A 120 -13.74 -0.28 -6.77
N ALA A 121 -12.77 -0.66 -7.59
CA ALA A 121 -12.05 0.31 -8.40
C ALA A 121 -13.02 0.91 -9.43
N ASN A 122 -13.00 2.24 -9.59
CA ASN A 122 -13.79 2.94 -10.61
C ASN A 122 -13.43 2.50 -12.05
N VAL A 123 -12.30 1.83 -12.21
CA VAL A 123 -11.70 1.43 -13.48
C VAL A 123 -11.46 -0.07 -13.44
N SER A 124 -11.87 -0.79 -14.47
CA SER A 124 -11.74 -2.25 -14.52
C SER A 124 -10.26 -2.64 -14.62
N LEU A 125 -9.68 -3.13 -13.52
CA LEU A 125 -8.27 -3.58 -13.50
C LEU A 125 -8.05 -4.91 -14.26
N LEU A 126 -9.13 -5.56 -14.73
CA LEU A 126 -9.08 -6.87 -15.39
C LEU A 126 -8.55 -6.80 -16.83
N HIS A 127 -8.68 -5.64 -17.51
CA HIS A 127 -8.31 -5.50 -18.92
C HIS A 127 -7.43 -4.27 -19.14
N ILE A 128 -6.12 -4.43 -18.89
CA ILE A 128 -5.11 -3.38 -19.11
C ILE A 128 -5.10 -2.86 -20.56
N SER A 129 -5.53 -3.68 -21.52
CA SER A 129 -5.67 -3.35 -22.95
C SER A 129 -6.63 -2.21 -23.25
N HIS A 130 -7.57 -1.89 -22.35
CA HIS A 130 -8.50 -0.76 -22.53
C HIS A 130 -7.91 0.58 -22.07
N TYR A 131 -6.81 0.56 -21.33
CA TYR A 131 -6.20 1.75 -20.71
C TYR A 131 -4.85 2.10 -21.29
N LEU A 132 -4.23 1.13 -21.95
CA LEU A 132 -3.17 1.41 -22.89
C LEU A 132 -3.87 1.83 -24.20
N PRO A 133 -3.63 3.05 -24.74
CA PRO A 133 -3.71 3.19 -26.19
C PRO A 133 -2.95 1.99 -26.77
N PRO A 134 -3.42 1.34 -27.84
CA PRO A 134 -2.67 0.23 -28.44
C PRO A 134 -1.23 0.68 -28.51
N VAL A 135 -0.36 0.05 -27.72
CA VAL A 135 1.03 0.48 -27.53
C VAL A 135 1.72 0.10 -28.82
N MET A 136 1.53 0.94 -29.84
CA MET A 136 2.14 0.80 -31.15
C MET A 136 3.56 1.39 -31.16
N ALA A 137 4.06 1.80 -30.00
CA ALA A 137 5.42 2.28 -29.84
C ALA A 137 6.39 1.09 -29.90
N GLU A 138 7.48 1.27 -30.64
CA GLU A 138 8.56 0.27 -30.81
C GLU A 138 9.13 -0.24 -29.47
N ALA A 139 9.11 0.59 -28.43
CA ALA A 139 9.53 0.23 -27.09
C ALA A 139 8.61 0.82 -26.02
N ALA A 140 8.39 0.07 -24.94
CA ALA A 140 7.69 0.53 -23.75
C ALA A 140 8.55 0.27 -22.51
N SER A 141 8.57 1.22 -21.57
CA SER A 141 9.21 1.05 -20.27
C SER A 141 8.15 0.84 -19.19
N CYS A 142 8.19 -0.29 -18.51
CA CYS A 142 7.33 -0.56 -17.36
C CYS A 142 8.06 -0.21 -16.05
N LEU A 143 7.44 0.63 -15.22
CA LEU A 143 7.95 0.98 -13.90
C LEU A 143 7.04 0.42 -12.80
N ASP A 144 7.55 -0.52 -12.00
CA ASP A 144 6.90 -0.98 -10.76
C ASP A 144 7.06 0.11 -9.70
N VAL A 145 6.10 1.04 -9.62
CA VAL A 145 6.10 2.10 -8.61
C VAL A 145 5.80 1.47 -7.25
N ARG A 146 6.87 1.28 -6.49
CA ARG A 146 6.82 0.64 -5.17
C ARG A 146 6.38 1.63 -4.09
N SER A 147 5.20 2.20 -4.19
CA SER A 147 4.83 3.40 -3.43
C SER A 147 3.96 3.18 -2.20
N SER A 148 3.38 1.99 -1.95
CA SER A 148 2.50 1.81 -0.78
C SER A 148 3.18 2.15 0.56
N PHE A 149 4.50 1.96 0.67
CA PHE A 149 5.26 2.24 1.89
C PHE A 149 5.56 3.73 2.14
N ILE A 150 5.33 4.63 1.18
CA ILE A 150 5.56 6.07 1.38
C ILE A 150 4.40 6.71 2.14
N VAL A 151 3.21 6.13 2.07
CA VAL A 151 2.00 6.69 2.68
C VAL A 151 1.90 6.21 4.13
N SER A 152 1.97 7.14 5.08
CA SER A 152 1.74 6.83 6.49
C SER A 152 0.26 6.66 6.82
N LEU A 153 -0.01 5.75 7.73
CA LEU A 153 -1.32 5.54 8.34
C LEU A 153 -1.43 6.34 9.64
N PRO A 154 -2.42 7.23 9.77
CA PRO A 154 -2.83 7.80 11.06
C PRO A 154 -3.10 6.71 12.08
N ARG A 155 -2.76 6.94 13.35
CA ARG A 155 -2.85 5.92 14.42
C ARG A 155 -4.26 5.32 14.51
N GLU A 156 -5.27 6.15 14.31
CA GLU A 156 -6.69 5.82 14.40
C GLU A 156 -7.11 4.84 13.31
N THR A 157 -6.41 4.81 12.16
CA THR A 157 -6.74 3.96 11.01
C THR A 157 -5.92 2.67 10.93
N ARG A 158 -5.00 2.42 11.89
CA ARG A 158 -4.09 1.25 11.86
C ARG A 158 -4.72 -0.03 12.38
N HIS A 159 -5.79 0.07 13.18
CA HIS A 159 -6.44 -1.05 13.84
C HIS A 159 -6.96 -2.19 12.93
N PRO A 160 -7.23 -2.01 11.62
CA PRO A 160 -7.53 -3.12 10.70
C PRO A 160 -6.28 -3.88 10.21
N PHE A 161 -5.08 -3.34 10.45
CA PHE A 161 -3.83 -3.79 9.87
C PHE A 161 -2.85 -4.34 10.92
N ARG A 162 -3.31 -5.31 11.71
CA ARG A 162 -2.55 -5.88 12.83
C ARG A 162 -2.13 -7.32 12.62
N CYS A 163 -1.02 -7.72 13.23
CA CYS A 163 -0.58 -9.11 13.30
C CYS A 163 0.24 -9.36 14.57
N ARG A 164 0.59 -10.63 14.81
CA ARG A 164 1.43 -11.01 15.94
C ARG A 164 2.85 -11.36 15.53
N VAL A 165 3.77 -11.04 16.43
CA VAL A 165 5.14 -11.55 16.44
C VAL A 165 5.15 -12.95 17.09
N GLU A 166 6.19 -13.73 16.82
CA GLU A 166 6.38 -15.08 17.42
C GLU A 166 6.30 -15.08 18.95
N ASP A 167 6.77 -14.02 19.61
CA ASP A 167 6.69 -13.85 21.08
C ASP A 167 5.28 -13.49 21.59
N GLY A 168 4.30 -13.36 20.69
CA GLY A 168 2.92 -13.01 21.01
C GLY A 168 2.63 -11.51 21.03
N THR A 169 3.63 -10.65 20.84
CA THR A 169 3.46 -9.18 20.77
C THR A 169 2.54 -8.80 19.62
N LEU A 170 1.56 -7.94 19.90
CA LEU A 170 0.67 -7.38 18.90
C LEU A 170 1.31 -6.14 18.27
N VAL A 171 1.43 -6.15 16.94
CA VAL A 171 1.99 -5.05 16.17
C VAL A 171 1.01 -4.57 15.11
N GLU A 172 1.10 -3.29 14.75
CA GLU A 172 0.28 -2.66 13.72
C GLU A 172 1.13 -2.00 12.64
N LEU A 173 0.63 -1.98 11.41
CA LEU A 173 1.30 -1.28 10.31
C LEU A 173 1.19 0.23 10.47
N THR A 174 2.30 0.93 10.26
CA THR A 174 2.38 2.40 10.26
C THR A 174 2.31 2.98 8.86
N ARG A 175 2.47 2.14 7.83
CA ARG A 175 2.44 2.50 6.40
C ARG A 175 1.36 1.70 5.68
N LEU A 176 0.84 2.25 4.59
CA LEU A 176 -0.17 1.59 3.78
C LEU A 176 0.36 0.24 3.24
N PRO A 177 -0.29 -0.90 3.56
CA PRO A 177 0.23 -2.20 3.15
C PRO A 177 0.24 -2.35 1.63
N MET A 178 1.31 -2.95 1.12
CA MET A 178 1.36 -3.38 -0.27
C MET A 178 0.27 -4.44 -0.48
N GLY A 179 -0.55 -4.26 -1.50
CA GLY A 179 -1.63 -5.20 -1.81
C GLY A 179 -2.97 -4.89 -1.14
N TYR A 180 -3.12 -3.76 -0.43
CA TYR A 180 -4.45 -3.27 -0.07
C TYR A 180 -5.21 -2.80 -1.32
N LYS A 181 -6.45 -3.27 -1.52
CA LYS A 181 -7.18 -3.05 -2.79
C LYS A 181 -7.43 -1.58 -3.09
N ALA A 182 -7.85 -0.80 -2.09
CA ALA A 182 -8.04 0.65 -2.25
C ALA A 182 -6.71 1.42 -2.30
N GLY A 183 -5.60 0.76 -1.94
CA GLY A 183 -4.29 1.38 -1.96
C GLY A 183 -3.82 1.79 -3.36
N GLN A 184 -4.26 1.11 -4.41
CA GLN A 184 -3.87 1.46 -5.79
C GLN A 184 -4.41 2.83 -6.22
N GLU A 185 -5.68 3.14 -5.93
CA GLU A 185 -6.26 4.44 -6.27
C GLU A 185 -5.64 5.56 -5.43
N ILE A 186 -5.39 5.33 -4.13
CA ILE A 186 -4.66 6.28 -3.28
C ILE A 186 -3.30 6.62 -3.90
N LEU A 187 -2.55 5.61 -4.35
CA LEU A 187 -1.24 5.80 -4.96
C LEU A 187 -1.31 6.47 -6.32
N GLN A 188 -2.30 6.12 -7.16
CA GLN A 188 -2.52 6.75 -8.45
C GLN A 188 -2.76 8.25 -8.31
N ILE A 189 -3.63 8.64 -7.37
CA ILE A 189 -3.93 10.06 -7.11
C ILE A 189 -2.66 10.79 -6.67
N ILE A 190 -1.86 10.20 -5.77
CA ILE A 190 -0.58 10.77 -5.33
C ILE A 190 0.39 10.96 -6.52
N ILE A 191 0.51 9.95 -7.38
CA ILE A 191 1.40 9.99 -8.56
C ILE A 191 0.97 11.10 -9.51
N ILE A 192 -0.33 11.20 -9.82
CA ILE A 192 -0.88 12.25 -10.69
C ILE A 192 -0.54 13.64 -10.13
N ILE A 193 -0.79 13.89 -8.85
CA ILE A 193 -0.49 15.19 -8.21
C ILE A 193 0.99 15.52 -8.27
N SER A 194 1.86 14.53 -8.04
CA SER A 194 3.31 14.72 -8.07
C SER A 194 3.86 15.00 -9.48
N SER A 195 3.16 14.53 -10.52
CA SER A 195 3.56 14.68 -11.92
C SER A 195 3.00 15.94 -12.58
N CYS A 196 1.90 16.51 -12.08
CA CYS A 196 1.34 17.80 -12.54
C CYS A 196 2.15 19.04 -12.14
N ARG A 197 3.47 18.91 -11.91
CA ARG A 197 4.35 20.07 -11.68
C ARG A 197 4.72 20.70 -13.03
N GLY A 198 3.75 21.38 -13.64
CA GLY A 198 3.92 22.15 -14.87
C GLY A 198 2.55 22.50 -15.47
N ASP A 199 2.26 23.79 -15.47
CA ASP A 199 1.14 24.46 -16.15
C ASP A 199 -0.24 24.37 -15.49
N GLY A 200 -0.69 25.53 -14.98
CA GLY A 200 -2.01 25.78 -14.45
C GLY A 200 -3.10 25.74 -15.52
N GLY A 201 -3.42 24.53 -15.99
CA GLY A 201 -4.59 24.23 -16.80
C GLY A 201 -5.39 23.11 -16.14
N SER A 202 -6.72 23.28 -16.11
CA SER A 202 -7.68 22.27 -15.67
C SER A 202 -7.34 20.86 -16.18
N LEU A 203 -7.55 19.85 -15.34
CA LEU A 203 -7.48 18.44 -15.73
C LEU A 203 -8.34 18.20 -16.98
N PRO A 204 -7.77 17.73 -18.10
CA PRO A 204 -8.59 17.23 -19.19
C PRO A 204 -9.26 15.94 -18.70
N LEU A 205 -10.59 15.90 -18.74
CA LEU A 205 -11.34 14.66 -18.77
C LEU A 205 -10.77 13.81 -19.91
N GLY A 206 -9.89 12.86 -19.60
CA GLY A 206 -9.32 11.94 -20.59
C GLY A 206 -7.82 11.62 -20.50
N CYS A 207 -7.04 12.16 -19.55
CA CYS A 207 -5.61 11.84 -19.46
C CYS A 207 -5.31 10.58 -18.65
N THR A 208 -5.52 9.40 -19.25
CA THR A 208 -4.89 8.14 -18.84
C THR A 208 -3.63 7.89 -19.68
N SER A 209 -2.57 8.64 -19.40
CA SER A 209 -1.16 8.21 -19.63
C SER A 209 -0.23 9.37 -19.30
N ILE A 210 0.79 9.07 -18.50
CA ILE A 210 1.87 10.01 -18.20
C ILE A 210 2.71 10.14 -19.47
N GLY A 211 2.63 11.30 -20.13
CA GLY A 211 3.46 11.66 -21.27
C GLY A 211 4.94 11.77 -20.86
N VAL A 212 5.79 11.10 -21.63
CA VAL A 212 7.24 11.07 -21.46
C VAL A 212 7.82 12.47 -21.69
N ARG A 213 8.49 13.00 -20.67
CA ARG A 213 9.31 14.22 -20.76
C ARG A 213 10.57 13.87 -21.58
N ARG A 214 10.71 14.45 -22.77
CA ARG A 214 11.90 14.32 -23.64
C ARG A 214 13.16 14.75 -22.86
N ARG A 215 14.23 13.95 -22.92
CA ARG A 215 15.58 14.39 -22.52
C ARG A 215 16.29 14.97 -23.74
N LEU A 216 17.05 16.03 -23.45
CA LEU A 216 17.94 16.79 -24.31
C LEU A 216 19.04 15.91 -24.91
N ASP A 217 19.28 16.12 -26.21
CA ASP A 217 20.36 15.53 -26.97
C ASP A 217 21.74 16.07 -26.55
N ARG A 218 22.75 15.20 -26.70
CA ARG A 218 24.15 15.57 -26.82
C ARG A 218 24.67 14.93 -28.09
#